data_AF-A0A284VKL9-F1
#
_entry.id   AF-A0A284VKL9-F1
#
_cell.length_a   1.000
_cell.length_b   1.000
_cell.length_c   1.000
_cell.angle_alpha   90.00
_cell.angle_beta   90.00
_cell.angle_gamma   90.00
#
_symmetry.space_group_name_H-M   'P 1'
#
loop_
_entity.id
_entity.type
_entity.pdbx_description
1 polymer ?
#
loop_
_entity_poly.entity_id
_entity_poly.type
_entity_poly.pdbx_seq_one_letter_code
_entity_poly.pdbx_strand_id
1 'polypeptide(L)'
;MRLKILRKLIENNEAELFFTGVAVNLLNLRPEICTLLLIKSPEWYKLQSQDMATKIEKLKKISYNKEFVRFTEVKDKNDFIYKVEYIEDENELLNSYSFYPNKMVPPGAAAFWLGYDLIKEILI
;
A
#
# COMPACT_ATOMS: atom_id res chain seq x y z
N MET A 1 7.69 -15.27 11.42
CA MET A 1 8.90 -15.16 10.56
C MET A 1 9.00 -13.81 9.84
N ARG A 2 7.92 -13.25 9.26
CA ARG A 2 7.96 -11.97 8.50
C ARG A 2 8.33 -10.72 9.30
N LEU A 3 7.87 -10.60 10.56
CA LEU A 3 8.23 -9.47 11.43
C LEU A 3 9.74 -9.38 11.71
N LYS A 4 10.46 -10.51 11.73
CA LYS A 4 11.92 -10.53 11.91
C LYS A 4 12.65 -9.93 10.71
N ILE A 5 12.14 -10.14 9.50
CA ILE A 5 12.73 -9.59 8.28
C ILE A 5 12.55 -8.08 8.26
N LEU A 6 11.33 -7.59 8.52
CA LEU A 6 11.06 -6.15 8.54
C LEU A 6 11.85 -5.44 9.64
N ARG A 7 11.91 -6.02 10.85
CA ARG A 7 12.77 -5.51 11.92
C ARG A 7 14.22 -5.42 11.50
N LYS A 8 14.76 -6.48 10.88
CA LYS A 8 16.14 -6.47 10.39
C LYS A 8 16.39 -5.38 9.36
N LEU A 9 15.44 -5.13 8.45
CA LEU A 9 15.56 -4.03 7.48
C LEU A 9 15.57 -2.66 8.17
N ILE A 10 14.73 -2.46 9.17
CA ILE A 10 14.70 -1.22 9.96
C ILE A 10 16.01 -1.07 10.76
N GLU A 11 16.46 -2.13 11.43
CA GLU A 11 17.71 -2.14 12.20
C GLU A 11 18.95 -1.88 11.31
N ASN A 12 18.91 -2.31 10.05
CA ASN A 12 19.96 -2.08 9.05
C ASN A 12 19.86 -0.73 8.33
N ASN A 13 18.89 0.13 8.67
CA ASN A 13 18.60 1.38 7.95
C ASN A 13 18.23 1.18 6.46
N GLU A 14 17.71 0.00 6.13
CA GLU A 14 17.24 -0.41 4.80
C GLU A 14 15.73 -0.19 4.61
N ALA A 15 15.01 0.13 5.69
CA ALA A 15 13.61 0.49 5.68
C ALA A 15 13.29 1.55 6.74
N GLU A 16 12.35 2.43 6.42
CA GLU A 16 11.86 3.49 7.31
C GLU A 16 10.33 3.49 7.35
N LEU A 17 9.77 3.73 8.54
CA LEU A 17 8.33 3.82 8.75
C LEU A 17 7.98 5.25 9.15
N PHE A 18 7.18 5.90 8.31
CA PHE A 18 6.71 7.26 8.53
C PHE A 18 5.24 7.24 8.96
N PHE A 19 4.92 8.07 9.94
CA PHE A 19 3.55 8.44 10.22
C PHE A 19 3.16 9.58 9.27
N THR A 20 2.15 9.36 8.44
CA THR A 20 1.72 10.35 7.43
C THR A 20 0.48 11.12 7.88
N GLY A 21 -0.31 10.59 8.82
CA GLY A 21 -1.43 11.32 9.40
C GLY A 21 -2.50 10.42 9.99
N VAL A 22 -3.64 11.03 10.34
CA VAL A 22 -4.87 10.32 10.73
C VAL A 22 -5.99 10.73 9.80
N ALA A 23 -6.65 9.76 9.18
CA ALA A 23 -7.88 9.98 8.44
C ALA A 23 -9.07 9.61 9.33
N VAL A 24 -10.12 10.43 9.35
CA VAL A 24 -11.35 10.10 10.08
C VAL A 24 -12.44 9.76 9.07
N ASN A 25 -12.95 8.53 9.12
CA ASN A 25 -14.12 8.18 8.35
C ASN A 25 -15.34 8.85 8.97
N LEU A 26 -15.92 9.84 8.28
CA LEU A 26 -17.02 10.65 8.79
C LEU A 26 -18.35 9.90 8.92
N LEU A 27 -18.50 8.74 8.27
CA LEU A 27 -19.74 7.96 8.34
C LEU A 27 -19.82 7.13 9.63
N ASN A 28 -18.68 6.66 10.14
CA ASN A 28 -18.61 5.85 11.36
C ASN A 28 -17.75 6.47 12.47
N LEU A 29 -17.24 7.70 12.25
CA LEU A 29 -16.37 8.47 13.13
C LEU A 29 -15.11 7.71 13.59
N ARG A 30 -14.64 6.77 12.77
CA ARG A 30 -13.47 5.95 13.09
C ARG A 30 -12.19 6.64 12.63
N PRO A 31 -11.22 6.87 13.53
CA PRO A 31 -9.89 7.30 13.14
C PRO A 31 -9.09 6.12 12.58
N GLU A 32 -8.40 6.35 11.48
CA GLU A 32 -7.52 5.41 10.79
C GLU A 32 -6.11 6.03 10.74
N ILE A 33 -5.11 5.28 11.18
CA ILE A 33 -3.71 5.74 11.18
C ILE A 33 -3.12 5.50 9.79
N CYS A 34 -2.66 6.55 9.14
CA CYS A 34 -1.97 6.49 7.87
C CYS A 34 -0.46 6.40 8.12
N THR A 35 0.19 5.41 7.49
CA THR A 35 1.63 5.21 7.57
C THR A 35 2.22 4.88 6.21
N LEU A 36 3.45 5.30 5.98
CA LEU A 36 4.26 4.94 4.83
C LEU A 36 5.42 4.06 5.29
N LEU A 37 5.52 2.85 4.75
CA LEU A 37 6.71 2.01 4.89
C LEU A 37 7.56 2.15 3.63
N LEU A 38 8.67 2.88 3.75
CA LEU A 38 9.67 3.02 2.69
C LEU A 38 10.72 1.92 2.81
N ILE A 39 10.95 1.17 1.74
CA ILE A 39 12.01 0.16 1.67
C ILE A 39 13.03 0.63 0.64
N LYS A 40 14.27 0.87 1.09
CA LYS A 40 15.35 1.41 0.24
C LYS A 40 16.19 0.32 -0.43
N SER A 41 16.14 -0.91 0.12
CA SER A 41 16.97 -2.03 -0.32
C SER A 41 16.54 -2.59 -1.69
N PRO A 42 17.36 -2.50 -2.76
CA PRO A 42 17.03 -3.06 -4.07
C PRO A 42 16.95 -4.59 -4.07
N GLU A 43 17.76 -5.22 -3.22
CA GLU A 43 17.80 -6.67 -3.05
C GLU A 43 16.51 -7.20 -2.41
N TRP A 44 15.84 -6.40 -1.58
CA TRP A 44 14.53 -6.75 -1.04
C TRP A 44 13.53 -7.01 -2.18
N TYR A 45 13.47 -6.14 -3.18
CA TYR A 45 12.56 -6.31 -4.30
C TYR A 45 12.87 -7.60 -5.07
N LYS A 46 14.14 -7.87 -5.39
CA LYS A 46 14.56 -9.10 -6.09
C LYS A 46 14.19 -10.36 -5.32
N LEU A 47 14.45 -10.38 -4.02
CA LEU A 47 14.12 -11.51 -3.14
C LEU A 47 12.59 -11.72 -3.06
N GLN A 48 11.80 -10.65 -3.06
CA GLN A 48 10.33 -10.74 -3.02
C GLN A 48 9.68 -10.95 -4.39
N SER A 49 10.36 -10.64 -5.48
CA SER A 49 9.87 -10.80 -6.86
C SER A 49 10.16 -12.19 -7.41
N GLN A 50 11.28 -12.83 -7.04
CA GLN A 50 11.55 -14.24 -7.40
C GLN A 50 10.53 -15.20 -6.77
N ASP A 51 9.97 -14.83 -5.62
CA ASP A 51 8.92 -15.57 -4.90
C ASP A 51 7.50 -15.25 -5.47
N MET A 52 7.37 -14.49 -6.58
CA MET A 52 6.07 -14.12 -7.20
C MET A 52 5.27 -15.31 -7.71
N ALA A 53 5.91 -16.30 -8.34
CA ALA A 53 5.23 -17.51 -8.83
C ALA A 53 4.57 -18.30 -7.68
N THR A 54 5.16 -18.25 -6.49
CA THR A 54 4.65 -18.87 -5.24
C THR A 54 3.73 -17.92 -4.45
N LYS A 55 3.59 -16.66 -4.90
CA LYS A 55 2.84 -15.58 -4.24
C LYS A 55 1.35 -15.69 -4.50
N ILE A 56 0.92 -16.23 -5.64
CA ILE A 56 -0.51 -16.53 -5.91
C ILE A 56 -1.09 -17.47 -4.83
N GLU A 57 -0.30 -18.43 -4.33
CA GLU A 57 -0.70 -19.25 -3.17
C GLU A 57 -0.59 -18.51 -1.83
N LYS A 58 0.41 -17.65 -1.63
CA LYS A 58 0.58 -16.87 -0.38
C LYS A 58 -0.39 -15.69 -0.26
N LEU A 59 -0.93 -15.18 -1.37
CA LEU A 59 -2.01 -14.18 -1.44
C LEU A 59 -3.32 -14.73 -0.85
N LYS A 60 -3.48 -16.07 -0.77
CA LYS A 60 -4.56 -16.70 0.02
C LYS A 60 -4.53 -16.32 1.52
N LYS A 61 -3.42 -15.79 2.04
CA LYS A 61 -3.25 -15.38 3.45
C LYS A 61 -3.45 -13.88 3.70
N ILE A 62 -3.75 -13.06 2.70
CA ILE A 62 -4.18 -11.69 2.94
C ILE A 62 -5.65 -11.75 3.35
N SER A 63 -5.90 -11.49 4.63
CA SER A 63 -7.26 -11.38 5.15
C SER A 63 -7.75 -9.97 4.86
N TYR A 64 -8.81 -9.86 4.06
CA TYR A 64 -9.42 -8.58 3.79
C TYR A 64 -10.20 -8.08 5.00
N ASN A 65 -10.34 -6.76 5.08
CA ASN A 65 -11.30 -6.19 6.01
C ASN A 65 -12.71 -6.45 5.47
N LYS A 66 -13.42 -7.41 6.08
CA LYS A 66 -14.79 -7.78 5.73
C LYS A 66 -15.79 -6.63 5.88
N GLU A 67 -15.44 -5.58 6.63
CA GLU A 67 -16.23 -4.35 6.77
C GLU A 67 -16.34 -3.59 5.44
N PHE A 68 -15.30 -3.63 4.61
CA PHE A 68 -15.23 -2.88 3.36
C PHE A 68 -15.40 -3.75 2.11
N VAL A 69 -15.21 -5.06 2.22
CA VAL A 69 -15.42 -6.00 1.12
C VAL A 69 -16.87 -6.46 1.09
N ARG A 70 -17.65 -5.99 0.11
CA ARG A 70 -18.94 -6.61 -0.19
C ARG A 70 -18.69 -7.95 -0.88
N PHE A 71 -19.20 -9.04 -0.31
CA PHE A 71 -19.01 -10.42 -0.80
C PHE A 71 -19.42 -10.64 -2.27
N THR A 72 -20.20 -9.74 -2.86
CA THR A 72 -20.67 -9.79 -4.27
C THR A 72 -19.73 -9.10 -5.28
N GLU A 73 -18.71 -8.35 -4.84
CA GLU A 73 -17.84 -7.55 -5.70
C GLU A 73 -16.49 -8.25 -6.02
N VAL A 74 -16.21 -9.39 -5.38
CA VAL A 74 -14.93 -10.11 -5.54
C VAL A 74 -15.08 -11.14 -6.66
N LYS A 75 -14.79 -10.75 -7.91
CA LYS A 75 -14.73 -11.69 -9.04
C LYS A 75 -13.36 -12.36 -9.17
N ASP A 76 -12.28 -11.64 -8.90
CA ASP A 76 -10.93 -12.18 -8.82
C ASP A 76 -10.16 -11.55 -7.65
N LYS A 77 -9.38 -12.34 -6.91
CA LYS A 77 -8.56 -11.84 -5.79
C LYS A 77 -7.38 -10.99 -6.26
N ASN A 78 -7.02 -11.09 -7.53
CA ASN A 78 -5.95 -10.31 -8.15
C ASN A 78 -6.33 -8.84 -8.38
N ASP A 79 -7.62 -8.47 -8.27
CA ASP A 79 -8.11 -7.10 -8.50
C ASP A 79 -7.82 -6.13 -7.34
N PHE A 80 -7.22 -6.57 -6.22
CA PHE A 80 -7.12 -5.74 -5.02
C PHE A 80 -5.69 -5.32 -4.64
N ILE A 81 -4.68 -5.81 -5.38
CA ILE A 81 -3.28 -5.48 -5.14
C ILE A 81 -2.67 -4.99 -6.44
N TYR A 82 -2.35 -3.71 -6.47
CA TYR A 82 -1.77 -3.06 -7.63
C TYR A 82 -0.30 -2.76 -7.36
N LYS A 83 0.56 -3.10 -8.33
CA LYS A 83 1.88 -2.49 -8.43
C LYS A 83 1.71 -1.16 -9.14
N VAL A 84 2.15 -0.10 -8.48
CA VAL A 84 2.14 1.26 -9.01
C VAL A 84 3.58 1.70 -9.14
N GLU A 85 3.95 2.17 -10.32
CA GLU A 85 5.24 2.81 -10.50
C GLU A 85 5.13 4.26 -10.00
N TYR A 86 6.17 4.74 -9.34
CA TYR A 86 6.20 6.13 -8.92
C TYR A 86 6.26 7.02 -10.17
N ILE A 87 5.24 7.86 -10.35
CA ILE A 87 5.12 8.84 -11.41
C ILE A 87 5.02 10.19 -10.72
N GLU A 88 5.86 11.15 -11.10
CA GLU A 88 5.93 12.48 -10.45
C GLU A 88 4.75 13.39 -10.83
N ASP A 89 4.23 13.25 -12.05
CA ASP A 89 3.01 13.94 -12.48
C ASP A 89 1.76 13.19 -11.98
N GLU A 90 1.04 13.86 -11.08
CA GLU A 90 -0.19 13.36 -10.48
C GLU A 90 -1.28 13.07 -11.53
N ASN A 91 -1.35 13.88 -12.60
CA ASN A 91 -2.33 13.67 -13.67
C ASN A 91 -2.02 12.40 -14.46
N GLU A 92 -0.75 12.16 -14.75
CA GLU A 92 -0.29 10.95 -15.41
C GLU A 92 -0.53 9.72 -14.53
N LEU A 93 -0.30 9.82 -13.21
CA LEU A 93 -0.59 8.76 -12.24
C LEU A 93 -2.10 8.41 -12.22
N LEU A 94 -2.96 9.43 -12.12
CA LEU A 94 -4.42 9.28 -12.13
C LEU A 94 -4.92 8.60 -13.41
N ASN A 95 -4.39 8.99 -14.55
CA ASN A 95 -4.77 8.43 -15.85
C ASN A 95 -4.27 6.99 -16.04
N SER A 96 -3.06 6.69 -15.58
CA SER A 96 -2.42 5.38 -15.78
C SER A 96 -3.04 4.27 -14.92
N TYR A 97 -3.41 4.59 -13.68
CA TYR A 97 -3.88 3.59 -12.72
C TYR A 97 -5.34 3.77 -12.29
N SER A 98 -6.05 4.77 -12.83
CA SER A 98 -7.43 5.07 -12.45
C SER A 98 -7.62 5.30 -10.94
N PHE A 99 -6.68 5.97 -10.26
CA PHE A 99 -6.76 6.34 -8.83
C PHE A 99 -7.75 7.46 -8.53
N TYR A 100 -8.93 7.37 -9.13
CA TYR A 100 -10.03 8.25 -8.82
C TYR A 100 -10.58 7.92 -7.42
N PRO A 101 -10.82 8.91 -6.55
CA PRO A 101 -11.32 8.69 -5.20
C PRO A 101 -12.58 7.82 -5.11
N ASN A 102 -13.45 7.86 -6.14
CA ASN A 102 -14.66 7.04 -6.23
C ASN A 102 -14.41 5.56 -6.58
N LYS A 103 -13.17 5.16 -6.88
CA LYS A 103 -12.75 3.78 -7.10
C LYS A 103 -11.94 3.20 -5.94
N MET A 104 -11.76 3.97 -4.86
CA MET A 104 -11.01 3.57 -3.68
C MET A 104 -11.92 3.58 -2.46
N VAL A 105 -11.62 2.75 -1.46
CA VAL A 105 -12.23 2.93 -0.15
C VAL A 105 -11.72 4.23 0.46
N PRO A 106 -12.57 5.07 1.09
CA PRO A 106 -12.16 6.38 1.58
C PRO A 106 -10.88 6.42 2.43
N PRO A 107 -10.69 5.52 3.43
CA PRO A 107 -9.44 5.52 4.20
C PRO A 107 -8.22 5.07 3.37
N GLY A 108 -8.44 4.22 2.36
CA GLY A 108 -7.39 3.80 1.43
C GLY A 108 -6.95 4.94 0.51
N ALA A 109 -7.87 5.78 0.04
CA ALA A 109 -7.55 6.97 -0.74
C ALA A 109 -6.69 7.95 0.08
N ALA A 110 -7.10 8.23 1.33
CA ALA A 110 -6.34 9.10 2.22
C ALA A 110 -4.94 8.55 2.50
N ALA A 111 -4.82 7.26 2.83
CA ALA A 111 -3.53 6.64 3.10
C ALA A 111 -2.60 6.65 1.88
N PHE A 112 -3.13 6.45 0.67
CA PHE A 112 -2.36 6.50 -0.57
C PHE A 112 -1.81 7.90 -0.83
N TRP A 113 -2.67 8.93 -0.86
CA TRP A 113 -2.27 10.29 -1.19
C TRP A 113 -1.32 10.89 -0.17
N LEU A 114 -1.59 10.71 1.13
CA LEU A 114 -0.66 11.16 2.18
C LEU A 114 0.71 10.46 2.10
N GLY A 115 0.73 9.20 1.66
CA GLY A 115 1.98 8.48 1.41
C GLY A 115 2.71 8.98 0.17
N TYR A 116 1.98 9.27 -0.91
CA TYR A 116 2.51 9.78 -2.16
C TYR A 116 3.15 11.17 -1.99
N ASP A 117 2.47 12.08 -1.30
CA ASP A 117 2.98 13.41 -0.99
C ASP A 117 4.28 13.33 -0.18
N LEU A 118 4.32 12.47 0.84
CA LEU A 118 5.54 12.29 1.63
C LEU A 118 6.68 11.68 0.81
N ILE A 119 6.40 10.71 -0.08
CA ILE A 119 7.44 10.16 -0.97
C ILE A 119 8.02 11.27 -1.85
N LYS A 120 7.18 12.17 -2.37
CA LYS A 120 7.62 13.31 -3.19
C LYS A 120 8.56 14.23 -2.41
N GLU A 121 8.27 14.51 -1.14
CA GLU A 121 9.15 15.29 -0.27
C GLU A 121 10.49 14.59 0.04
N ILE A 122 10.49 13.26 0.16
CA ILE A 122 11.71 12.47 0.46
C ILE A 122 12.62 12.31 -0.77
N LEU A 123 12.05 12.30 -1.99
CA LEU A 123 12.79 12.09 -3.24
C LEU A 123 13.40 13.38 -3.83
N ILE A 124 13.07 14.55 -3.28
CA ILE A 124 13.67 15.86 -3.62
C ILE A 124 14.92 16.09 -2.77
#